data_AF-A0A0J7IZX7-F1
#
_entry.id   AF-A0A0J7IZX7-F1
#
_cell.length_a   1.000
_cell.length_b   1.000
_cell.length_c   1.000
_cell.angle_alpha   90.00
_cell.angle_beta   90.00
_cell.angle_gamma   90.00
#
_symmetry.space_group_name_H-M   'P 1'
#
loop_
_entity.id
_entity.type
_entity.pdbx_description
1 polymer ?
#
loop_
_entity_poly.entity_id
_entity_poly.type
_entity_poly.pdbx_seq_one_letter_code
_entity_poly.pdbx_strand_id
1 'polypeptide(L)'
;MTSDLLVSKNMLYPIALFGLIFGIVTVTFDLRSLGIPLAMGMVLPFLALICNFITVAVLIVDVFKNNLSAKYLWTLAFLFAGCIAGVFYLMNRTLYLPMK
;
A
#
# COMPACT_ATOMS: atom_id res chain seq x y z
N MET A 1 0.09 4.44 29.95
CA MET A 1 1.28 3.70 29.48
C MET A 1 1.24 3.73 27.97
N THR A 2 2.20 4.42 27.34
CA THR A 2 2.39 4.38 25.89
C THR A 2 2.87 2.97 25.55
N SER A 3 2.12 2.26 24.71
CA SER A 3 2.47 0.90 24.31
C SER A 3 3.45 0.95 23.15
N ASP A 4 4.45 0.09 23.17
CA ASP A 4 5.35 -0.07 22.02
C ASP A 4 4.55 -0.45 20.77
N LEU A 5 5.01 0.09 19.64
CA LEU A 5 4.52 -0.27 18.31
C LEU A 5 4.53 -1.79 18.15
N LEU A 6 3.47 -2.35 17.58
CA LEU A 6 3.37 -3.78 17.26
C LEU A 6 4.54 -4.27 16.39
N VAL A 7 5.04 -3.38 15.54
CA VAL A 7 6.23 -3.58 14.73
C VAL A 7 7.16 -2.40 14.99
N SER A 8 8.42 -2.68 15.30
CA SER A 8 9.40 -1.61 15.57
C SER A 8 9.44 -0.60 14.44
N LYS A 9 9.56 0.69 14.77
CA LYS A 9 9.61 1.78 13.78
C LYS A 9 10.68 1.53 12.70
N ASN A 10 11.81 0.95 13.09
CA ASN A 10 12.93 0.61 12.21
C ASN A 10 12.58 -0.46 11.17
N MET A 11 11.55 -1.27 11.40
CA MET A 11 11.06 -2.27 10.45
C MET A 11 9.81 -1.79 9.72
N LEU A 12 8.90 -1.10 10.40
CA LEU A 12 7.66 -0.61 9.78
C LEU A 12 7.93 0.48 8.73
N TYR A 13 8.88 1.38 9.01
CA TYR A 13 9.22 2.48 8.10
C TYR A 13 9.75 2.02 6.74
N PRO A 14 10.75 1.10 6.64
CA PRO A 14 11.20 0.60 5.34
C PRO A 14 10.11 -0.21 4.61
N ILE A 15 9.24 -0.94 5.33
CA ILE A 15 8.11 -1.65 4.71
C ILE A 15 7.11 -0.65 4.10
N ALA A 16 6.80 0.44 4.82
CA ALA A 16 5.94 1.51 4.34
C ALA A 16 6.55 2.21 3.11
N LEU A 17 7.85 2.52 3.16
CA LEU A 17 8.56 3.16 2.06
C LEU A 17 8.58 2.27 0.82
N PHE A 18 8.87 0.98 1.00
CA PHE A 18 8.87 -0.01 -0.08
C PHE A 18 7.48 -0.14 -0.71
N GLY A 19 6.44 -0.33 0.11
CA GLY A 19 5.06 -0.42 -0.36
C GLY A 19 4.60 0.82 -1.13
N LEU A 20 5.01 2.01 -0.68
CA LEU A 20 4.68 3.27 -1.35
C LEU A 20 5.39 3.41 -2.70
N ILE A 21 6.71 3.27 -2.73
CA ILE A 21 7.51 3.44 -3.97
C ILE A 21 7.07 2.42 -5.02
N PHE A 22 7.05 1.14 -4.66
CA PHE A 22 6.67 0.10 -5.60
C PHE A 22 5.19 0.14 -5.95
N GLY A 23 4.32 0.55 -5.03
CA GLY A 23 2.91 0.78 -5.31
C GLY A 23 2.72 1.84 -6.40
N ILE A 24 3.35 3.01 -6.25
CA ILE A 24 3.29 4.09 -7.25
C ILE A 24 3.89 3.64 -8.57
N VAL A 25 5.08 3.03 -8.55
CA VAL A 25 5.75 2.58 -9.78
C VAL A 25 4.88 1.59 -10.53
N THR A 26 4.28 0.62 -9.83
CA THR A 26 3.52 -0.43 -10.51
C THR A 26 2.18 0.04 -11.03
N VAL A 27 1.56 1.02 -10.36
CA VAL A 27 0.30 1.61 -10.80
C VAL A 27 0.50 2.60 -11.96
N THR A 28 1.66 3.26 -12.01
CA THR A 28 1.94 4.34 -12.98
C THR A 28 2.67 3.84 -14.23
N PHE A 29 3.59 2.90 -14.09
CA PHE A 29 4.44 2.42 -15.19
C PHE A 29 4.02 1.02 -15.62
N ASP A 30 3.83 0.83 -16.93
CA ASP A 30 3.72 -0.50 -17.50
C ASP A 30 5.09 -1.18 -17.45
N LEU A 31 5.29 -2.07 -16.47
CA LEU A 31 6.55 -2.80 -16.31
C LEU A 31 6.91 -3.63 -17.56
N ARG A 32 5.93 -3.95 -18.43
CA ARG A 32 6.19 -4.62 -19.72
C ARG A 32 6.92 -3.71 -20.70
N SER A 33 6.66 -2.40 -20.70
CA SER A 33 7.34 -1.46 -21.60
C SER A 33 8.81 -1.25 -21.20
N LEU A 34 9.21 -1.68 -20.01
CA LEU A 34 10.58 -1.62 -19.47
C LEU A 34 11.37 -2.92 -19.68
N GLY A 35 10.81 -3.90 -20.40
CA GLY A 35 11.47 -5.19 -20.64
C GLY A 35 11.49 -6.13 -19.43
N ILE A 36 10.71 -5.84 -18.40
CA ILE A 36 10.62 -6.67 -17.20
C ILE A 36 9.73 -7.90 -17.49
N PRO A 37 10.17 -9.13 -17.14
CA PRO A 37 9.40 -10.34 -17.41
C PRO A 37 7.97 -10.29 -16.83
N LEU A 38 7.00 -10.85 -17.55
CA LEU A 38 5.58 -10.87 -17.16
C LEU A 38 5.36 -11.41 -15.73
N ALA A 39 6.17 -12.39 -15.32
CA ALA A 39 6.14 -12.97 -13.97
C ALA A 39 6.53 -11.94 -12.89
N MET A 40 7.57 -11.14 -13.13
CA MET A 40 7.95 -10.05 -12.22
C MET A 40 6.90 -8.93 -12.22
N GLY A 41 6.27 -8.68 -13.38
CA GLY A 41 5.15 -7.74 -13.51
C GLY A 41 3.91 -8.09 -12.70
N MET A 42 3.78 -9.34 -12.21
CA MET A 42 2.70 -9.76 -11.31
C MET A 42 3.15 -9.87 -9.84
N VAL A 43 4.38 -10.32 -9.60
CA VAL A 43 4.90 -10.54 -8.24
C VAL A 43 5.15 -9.22 -7.50
N LEU A 44 5.77 -8.25 -8.18
CA LEU A 44 6.14 -6.97 -7.60
C LEU A 44 4.92 -6.13 -7.13
N PRO A 45 3.83 -5.98 -7.93
CA PRO A 45 2.62 -5.32 -7.45
C PRO A 45 2.00 -6.01 -6.24
N PHE A 46 1.99 -7.35 -6.25
CA PHE A 46 1.40 -8.13 -5.17
C PHE A 46 2.18 -7.94 -3.86
N LEU A 47 3.52 -7.94 -3.93
CA LEU A 47 4.38 -7.68 -2.78
C LEU A 47 4.19 -6.25 -2.25
N ALA A 48 4.11 -5.26 -3.13
CA ALA A 48 3.86 -3.87 -2.76
C ALA A 48 2.50 -3.67 -2.10
N LEU A 49 1.46 -4.34 -2.61
CA LEU A 49 0.11 -4.36 -2.01
C LEU A 49 0.12 -4.96 -0.61
N ILE A 50 0.80 -6.09 -0.41
CA ILE A 50 0.94 -6.72 0.91
C ILE A 50 1.68 -5.78 1.88
N CYS A 51 2.79 -5.16 1.46
CA CYS A 51 3.52 -4.21 2.29
C CYS A 51 2.66 -3.00 2.69
N ASN A 52 1.88 -2.44 1.77
CA ASN A 52 0.96 -1.34 2.08
C ASN A 52 -0.15 -1.80 3.03
N PHE A 53 -0.74 -2.98 2.81
CA PHE A 53 -1.77 -3.52 3.67
C PHE A 53 -1.27 -3.75 5.11
N ILE A 54 -0.13 -4.41 5.26
CA ILE A 54 0.50 -4.64 6.58
C ILE A 54 0.80 -3.31 7.27
N THR A 55 1.38 -2.36 6.54
CA THR A 55 1.66 -1.02 7.06
C THR A 55 0.40 -0.34 7.61
N VAL A 56 -0.66 -0.27 6.79
CA VAL A 56 -1.92 0.37 7.18
C VAL A 56 -2.55 -0.34 8.37
N ALA A 57 -2.61 -1.68 8.36
CA ALA A 57 -3.17 -2.46 9.46
C ALA A 57 -2.42 -2.21 10.78
N VAL A 58 -1.08 -2.27 10.76
CA VAL A 58 -0.25 -2.02 11.95
C VAL A 58 -0.43 -0.59 12.44
N LEU A 59 -0.44 0.40 11.55
CA LEU A 59 -0.66 1.80 11.93
C LEU A 59 -2.03 2.00 12.57
N ILE A 60 -3.11 1.48 11.98
CA ILE A 60 -4.45 1.57 12.56
C ILE A 60 -4.45 0.99 13.97
N VAL A 61 -3.94 -0.23 14.15
CA VAL A 61 -3.92 -0.87 15.48
C VAL A 61 -3.07 -0.04 16.46
N ASP A 62 -1.94 0.52 16.05
CA ASP A 62 -1.11 1.39 16.88
C ASP A 62 -1.87 2.62 17.38
N VAL A 63 -2.57 3.31 16.48
CA VAL A 63 -3.31 4.55 16.80
C VAL A 63 -4.44 4.27 17.81
N PHE A 64 -5.11 3.13 17.69
CA PHE A 64 -6.14 2.70 18.65
C PHE A 64 -5.53 2.21 19.96
N LYS A 65 -4.48 1.39 19.92
CA LYS A 65 -3.79 0.84 21.10
C LYS A 65 -3.17 1.94 21.97
N ASN A 66 -2.62 2.98 21.34
CA ASN A 66 -2.05 4.14 22.02
C ASN A 66 -3.06 5.26 22.33
N ASN A 67 -4.34 5.05 22.01
CA ASN A 67 -5.45 5.98 22.26
C ASN A 67 -5.13 7.42 21.81
N LEU A 68 -4.56 7.58 20.61
CA LEU A 68 -4.21 8.88 20.08
C LEU A 68 -5.46 9.76 19.92
N SER A 69 -5.34 11.05 20.24
CA SER A 69 -6.46 12.00 20.24
C SER A 69 -7.20 12.08 18.90
N ALA A 70 -6.45 11.99 17.79
CA ALA A 70 -6.96 12.05 16.42
C ALA A 70 -7.14 10.66 15.78
N LYS A 71 -7.36 9.60 16.56
CA LYS A 71 -7.31 8.21 16.05
C LYS A 71 -8.22 7.90 14.88
N TYR A 72 -9.43 8.44 14.90
CA TYR A 72 -10.42 8.27 13.82
C TYR A 72 -9.99 9.02 12.56
N LEU A 73 -9.41 10.22 12.70
CA LEU A 73 -8.92 11.01 11.58
C LEU A 73 -7.73 10.32 10.91
N TRP A 74 -6.78 9.80 11.69
CA TRP A 74 -5.63 9.05 11.17
C TRP A 74 -6.06 7.76 10.47
N THR A 75 -6.96 6.98 11.08
CA THR A 75 -7.51 5.77 10.46
C THR A 75 -8.17 6.06 9.12
N LEU A 76 -8.98 7.14 9.08
CA LEU A 76 -9.63 7.58 7.86
C LEU A 76 -8.60 8.00 6.80
N ALA A 77 -7.57 8.77 7.17
CA ALA A 77 -6.48 9.15 6.27
C ALA A 77 -5.74 7.93 5.69
N PHE A 78 -5.45 6.91 6.52
CA PHE A 78 -4.80 5.68 6.05
C PHE A 78 -5.66 4.90 5.06
N LEU A 79 -6.97 4.84 5.28
CA LEU A 79 -7.91 4.19 4.38
C LEU A 79 -8.12 4.98 3.08
N PHE A 80 -8.10 6.32 3.15
CA PHE A 80 -8.22 7.20 1.99
C PHE A 80 -7.07 7.05 1.00
N ALA A 81 -5.87 6.68 1.46
CA ALA A 81 -4.76 6.34 0.57
C ALA A 81 -5.13 5.19 -0.40
N GLY A 82 -6.01 4.27 0.03
CA GLY A 82 -6.55 3.20 -0.82
C GLY A 82 -7.48 3.71 -1.94
N CYS A 83 -8.19 4.82 -1.72
CA CYS A 83 -9.06 5.42 -2.74
C CYS A 83 -8.24 5.93 -3.94
N ILE A 84 -7.01 6.42 -3.71
CA ILE A 84 -6.11 6.84 -4.78
C ILE A 84 -5.80 5.65 -5.70
N ALA A 85 -5.41 4.51 -5.13
CA ALA A 85 -5.18 3.28 -5.89
C ALA A 85 -6.45 2.81 -6.63
N GLY A 86 -7.63 2.96 -6.00
CA GLY A 86 -8.92 2.67 -6.62
C GLY A 86 -9.21 3.51 -7.86
N VAL A 87 -8.91 4.81 -7.83
CA VAL A 87 -9.05 5.71 -9.00
C VAL A 87 -8.17 5.23 -10.15
N PHE A 88 -6.90 4.93 -9.89
CA PHE A 88 -6.00 4.41 -10.93
C PHE A 88 -6.47 3.08 -11.52
N TYR A 89 -6.98 2.17 -10.68
CA TYR A 89 -7.57 0.92 -11.16
C TYR A 89 -8.76 1.19 -12.09
N LEU A 90 -9.68 2.07 -11.69
CA LEU A 90 -10.87 2.39 -12.48
C LEU A 90 -10.50 3.04 -13.83
N MET A 91 -9.52 3.94 -13.85
CA MET A 91 -9.03 4.58 -15.08
C MET A 91 -8.40 3.58 -16.06
N ASN A 92 -7.65 2.61 -15.54
CA ASN A 92 -6.92 1.63 -16.35
C ASN A 92 -7.64 0.29 -16.48
N ARG A 93 -8.89 0.21 -16.01
CA ARG A 93 -9.65 -1.06 -15.88
C ARG A 93 -9.71 -1.86 -17.18
N THR A 94 -9.81 -1.17 -18.32
CA THR A 94 -9.87 -1.78 -19.65
C THR A 94 -8.60 -2.53 -20.04
N LEU A 95 -7.43 -2.17 -19.49
CA LEU A 95 -6.16 -2.85 -19.74
C LEU A 95 -6.07 -4.20 -19.00
N TYR A 96 -6.85 -4.37 -17.93
CA TYR A 96 -6.84 -5.57 -17.08
C TYR A 96 -8.03 -6.50 -17.33
N LEU A 97 -9.02 -6.06 -18.12
CA LEU A 97 -10.13 -6.93 -18.52
C LEU A 97 -9.64 -7.88 -19.63
N PRO A 98 -9.95 -9.19 -19.54
CA PRO A 98 -9.64 -10.11 -20.62
C PRO A 98 -10.36 -9.66 -21.88
N MET A 99 -9.64 -9.57 -23.01
CA MET A 99 -10.25 -9.33 -24.31
C MET A 99 -11.28 -10.44 -24.57
N LYS A 100 -12.50 -10.02 -24.90
CA LYS A 100 -13.60 -10.92 -25.26
C LYS A 100 -13.33 -11.59 -26.60
#